data_AF-A0AAD6VAW1-F1
#
_entry.id   AF-A0AAD6VAW1-F1
#
_cell.length_a   1.000
_cell.length_b   1.000
_cell.length_c   1.000
_cell.angle_alpha   90.00
_cell.angle_beta   90.00
_cell.angle_gamma   90.00
#
_symmetry.space_group_name_H-M   'P 1'
#
loop_
_entity.id
_entity.type
_entity.pdbx_description
1 polymer ?
#
loop_
_entity_poly.entity_id
_entity_poly.type
_entity_poly.pdbx_seq_one_letter_code
_entity_poly.pdbx_strand_id
1 'polypeptide(L)'
;GIRARKILQILIFMEGHDISLANLLDGISWGDTDCTLNAKIRSARTALLNSEELPGVLRRWWKPPRPPKSKKARPKGGKVVMQNFALECAQIVLEGELEHLEKIFKSPPGEDLKEEHLTSISFSKMVMQVKDLAPNLWRILFRLARSESQQ
;
A
#
# COMPACT_ATOMS: atom_id res chain seq x y z
N GLY A 1 -16.79 -10.03 -25.75
CA GLY A 1 -15.42 -10.17 -26.29
C GLY A 1 -14.80 -11.50 -25.89
N ILE A 2 -13.78 -11.99 -26.60
CA ILE A 2 -13.15 -13.32 -26.36
C ILE A 2 -12.69 -13.48 -24.90
N ARG A 3 -12.08 -12.44 -24.32
CA ARG A 3 -11.65 -12.42 -22.91
C ARG A 3 -12.80 -12.72 -21.94
N ALA A 4 -13.94 -12.04 -22.10
CA ALA A 4 -15.09 -12.22 -21.22
C ALA A 4 -15.64 -13.65 -21.25
N ARG A 5 -15.65 -14.30 -22.43
CA ARG A 5 -16.08 -15.70 -22.56
C ARG A 5 -15.15 -16.66 -21.80
N LYS A 6 -13.83 -16.47 -21.92
CA LYS A 6 -12.84 -17.29 -21.19
C LYS A 6 -12.98 -17.12 -19.68
N ILE A 7 -13.19 -15.89 -19.20
CA ILE A 7 -13.43 -15.65 -17.77
C ILE A 7 -14.72 -16.32 -17.30
N LEU A 8 -15.81 -16.24 -18.07
CA LEU A 8 -17.07 -16.90 -17.71
C LEU A 8 -16.91 -18.43 -17.63
N GLN A 9 -16.18 -19.05 -18.55
CA GLN A 9 -15.90 -20.49 -18.51
C GLN A 9 -15.14 -20.89 -17.24
N ILE A 10 -14.17 -20.08 -16.81
CA ILE A 10 -13.43 -20.31 -15.56
C ILE A 10 -14.38 -20.18 -14.36
N LEU A 11 -15.25 -19.17 -14.33
CA LEU A 11 -16.21 -18.99 -13.23
C LEU A 11 -17.19 -20.16 -13.13
N ILE A 12 -17.68 -20.67 -14.27
CA ILE A 12 -18.55 -21.86 -14.30
C ILE A 12 -17.81 -23.11 -13.82
N PHE A 13 -16.54 -23.28 -14.23
CA PHE A 13 -15.71 -24.37 -13.75
C PHE A 13 -15.54 -24.31 -12.23
N MET A 14 -15.26 -23.12 -11.69
CA MET A 14 -15.12 -22.90 -10.25
C MET A 14 -16.40 -23.21 -9.48
N GLU A 15 -17.55 -22.80 -10.01
CA GLU A 15 -18.87 -23.11 -9.44
C GLU A 15 -19.13 -24.63 -9.41
N GLY A 16 -18.79 -25.36 -10.48
CA GLY A 16 -18.88 -26.81 -10.52
C GLY A 16 -17.96 -27.56 -9.56
N HIS A 17 -16.97 -26.87 -8.97
CA HIS A 17 -16.02 -27.41 -8.00
C HIS A 17 -16.19 -26.82 -6.59
N ASP A 18 -17.24 -26.04 -6.35
CA ASP A 18 -17.50 -25.36 -5.07
C ASP A 18 -16.31 -24.46 -4.59
N ILE A 19 -15.62 -23.83 -5.55
CA ILE A 19 -14.52 -22.93 -5.28
C ILE A 19 -14.97 -21.49 -5.56
N SER A 20 -15.00 -20.65 -4.53
CA SER A 20 -15.27 -19.22 -4.72
C SER A 20 -14.04 -18.49 -5.31
N LEU A 21 -14.26 -17.34 -5.96
CA LEU A 21 -13.15 -16.49 -6.41
C LEU A 21 -12.27 -16.02 -5.25
N ALA A 22 -12.84 -15.81 -4.07
CA ALA A 22 -12.09 -15.47 -2.86
C ALA A 22 -11.17 -16.63 -2.43
N ASN A 23 -11.67 -17.86 -2.41
CA ASN A 23 -10.88 -19.04 -2.04
C ASN A 23 -9.74 -19.28 -3.03
N LEU A 24 -9.99 -19.06 -4.33
CA LEU A 24 -8.93 -19.17 -5.33
C LEU A 24 -7.83 -18.11 -5.13
N LEU A 25 -8.21 -16.85 -4.87
CA LEU A 25 -7.25 -15.79 -4.62
C LEU A 25 -6.45 -16.04 -3.34
N ASP A 26 -7.10 -16.53 -2.29
CA ASP A 26 -6.46 -16.91 -1.03
C ASP A 26 -5.45 -18.05 -1.23
N GLY A 27 -5.88 -19.15 -1.87
CA GLY A 27 -5.05 -20.32 -2.17
C GLY A 27 -3.86 -20.01 -3.08
N ILE A 28 -4.03 -19.18 -4.11
CA ILE A 28 -2.91 -18.73 -4.97
C ILE A 28 -1.94 -17.84 -4.20
N SER A 29 -2.42 -17.07 -3.22
CA SER A 29 -1.58 -16.14 -2.47
C SER A 29 -0.77 -16.90 -1.41
N TRP A 30 -1.38 -17.35 -0.32
CA TRP A 30 -0.65 -18.13 0.69
C TRP A 30 -1.44 -19.30 1.25
N GLY A 31 -2.77 -19.30 1.15
CA GLY A 31 -3.65 -20.43 1.47
C GLY A 31 -3.20 -21.24 2.68
N ASP A 32 -3.09 -22.55 2.48
CA ASP A 32 -2.59 -23.50 3.46
C ASP A 32 -1.19 -24.04 3.10
N THR A 33 -0.69 -24.94 3.93
CA THR A 33 0.60 -25.62 3.74
C THR A 33 0.70 -26.28 2.37
N ASP A 34 -0.35 -26.94 1.90
CA ASP A 34 -0.35 -27.65 0.62
C ASP A 34 -0.25 -26.66 -0.55
N CYS A 35 -0.94 -25.53 -0.46
CA CYS A 35 -0.83 -24.43 -1.41
C CYS A 35 0.61 -23.89 -1.49
N THR A 36 1.28 -23.70 -0.34
CA THR A 36 2.65 -23.19 -0.31
C THR A 36 3.71 -24.19 -0.78
N LEU A 37 3.50 -25.50 -0.58
CA LEU A 37 4.44 -26.53 -1.03
C LEU A 37 4.30 -26.82 -2.54
N ASN A 38 3.09 -26.70 -3.08
CA ASN A 38 2.81 -27.02 -4.48
C ASN A 38 3.59 -26.09 -5.44
N ALA A 39 4.47 -26.67 -6.26
CA ALA A 39 5.33 -25.91 -7.18
C ALA A 39 4.54 -25.11 -8.23
N LYS A 40 3.41 -25.64 -8.70
CA LYS A 40 2.57 -24.97 -9.69
C LYS A 40 1.87 -23.75 -9.10
N ILE A 41 1.35 -23.86 -7.88
CA ILE A 41 0.73 -22.74 -7.16
C ILE A 41 1.76 -21.66 -6.88
N ARG A 42 2.94 -22.02 -6.38
CA ARG A 42 4.06 -21.07 -6.19
C ARG A 42 4.43 -20.35 -7.48
N SER A 43 4.57 -21.07 -8.60
CA SER A 43 4.88 -20.44 -9.88
C SER A 43 3.80 -19.48 -10.34
N ALA A 44 2.51 -19.84 -10.18
CA ALA A 44 1.39 -18.98 -10.53
C ALA A 44 1.36 -17.72 -9.66
N ARG A 45 1.62 -17.85 -8.35
CA ARG A 45 1.78 -16.74 -7.43
C ARG A 45 2.88 -15.79 -7.86
N THR A 46 4.07 -16.32 -8.13
CA THR A 46 5.22 -15.50 -8.57
C THR A 46 4.88 -14.76 -9.86
N ALA A 47 4.22 -15.40 -10.82
CA ALA A 47 3.78 -14.75 -12.05
C ALA A 47 2.77 -13.62 -11.77
N LEU A 48 1.79 -13.84 -10.87
CA LEU A 48 0.81 -12.83 -10.50
C LEU A 48 1.45 -11.63 -9.79
N LEU A 49 2.27 -11.87 -8.76
CA LEU A 49 2.85 -10.81 -7.92
C LEU A 49 3.88 -9.96 -8.65
N ASN A 50 4.49 -10.49 -9.72
CA ASN A 50 5.41 -9.75 -10.59
C ASN A 50 4.75 -9.24 -11.88
N SER A 51 3.43 -9.41 -12.03
CA SER A 51 2.72 -8.95 -13.23
C SER A 51 2.55 -7.43 -13.27
N GLU A 52 2.64 -6.84 -14.46
CA GLU A 52 2.34 -5.41 -14.66
C GLU A 52 0.85 -5.10 -14.45
N GLU A 53 -0.01 -6.12 -14.57
CA GLU A 53 -1.46 -5.99 -14.42
C GLU A 53 -1.90 -5.82 -12.97
N LEU A 54 -1.21 -6.43 -12.00
CA LEU A 54 -1.63 -6.46 -10.60
C LEU A 54 -1.78 -5.05 -10.00
N PRO A 55 -0.83 -4.10 -10.14
CA PRO A 55 -1.03 -2.73 -9.70
C PRO A 55 -2.28 -2.08 -10.32
N GLY A 56 -2.58 -2.38 -11.59
CA GLY A 56 -3.79 -1.93 -12.27
C GLY A 56 -5.06 -2.54 -11.68
N VAL A 57 -5.03 -3.82 -11.29
CA VAL A 57 -6.15 -4.50 -10.62
C VAL A 57 -6.42 -3.84 -9.27
N LEU A 58 -5.41 -3.65 -8.43
CA LEU A 58 -5.55 -3.03 -7.10
C LEU A 58 -6.13 -1.60 -7.22
N ARG A 59 -5.63 -0.80 -8.16
CA ARG A 59 -6.17 0.55 -8.42
C ARG A 59 -7.63 0.52 -8.85
N ARG A 60 -8.06 -0.45 -9.66
CA ARG A 60 -9.45 -0.60 -10.10
C ARG A 60 -10.37 -1.13 -8.98
N TRP A 61 -9.86 -1.93 -8.05
CA TRP A 61 -10.60 -2.33 -6.86
C TRP A 61 -10.85 -1.14 -5.92
N TRP A 62 -9.83 -0.28 -5.73
CA TRP A 62 -9.96 0.96 -4.96
C TRP A 62 -10.86 2.00 -5.65
N LYS A 63 -10.69 2.18 -6.96
CA LYS A 63 -11.40 3.18 -7.77
C LYS A 63 -11.88 2.55 -9.09
N PRO A 64 -13.09 1.96 -9.11
CA PRO A 64 -13.63 1.34 -10.30
C PRO A 64 -13.75 2.32 -11.48
N PRO A 65 -13.51 1.86 -12.72
CA PRO A 65 -13.67 2.68 -13.91
C PRO A 65 -15.12 3.15 -14.05
N ARG A 66 -15.31 4.40 -14.50
CA ARG A 66 -16.64 4.99 -14.74
C ARG A 66 -16.91 4.99 -16.25
N PRO A 67 -18.08 4.49 -16.70
CA PRO A 67 -18.47 4.63 -18.10
C PRO A 67 -18.52 6.11 -18.51
N PRO A 68 -18.08 6.45 -19.74
CA PRO A 68 -18.26 7.81 -20.27
C PRO A 68 -19.75 8.18 -20.19
N LYS A 69 -20.07 9.39 -19.71
CA LYS A 69 -21.44 9.94 -19.58
C LYS A 69 -22.34 9.34 -18.49
N SER A 70 -21.90 8.35 -17.70
CA SER A 70 -22.74 7.87 -16.59
C SER A 70 -22.83 8.94 -15.50
N LYS A 71 -24.04 9.39 -15.14
CA LYS A 71 -24.29 10.28 -13.99
C LYS A 71 -24.43 9.53 -12.65
N LYS A 72 -24.48 8.19 -12.68
CA LYS A 72 -24.63 7.37 -11.46
C LYS A 72 -23.40 7.48 -10.56
N ALA A 73 -23.63 7.36 -9.25
CA ALA A 73 -22.55 7.24 -8.27
C ALA A 73 -21.62 6.08 -8.64
N ARG A 74 -20.31 6.26 -8.44
CA ARG A 74 -19.35 5.16 -8.66
C ARG A 74 -19.71 4.01 -7.70
N PRO A 75 -19.63 2.74 -8.15
CA PRO A 75 -19.70 1.62 -7.26
C PRO A 75 -18.68 1.81 -6.12
N LYS A 76 -19.09 1.56 -4.87
CA LYS A 76 -18.18 1.63 -3.72
C LYS A 76 -17.00 0.66 -3.90
N GLY A 77 -17.23 -0.47 -4.59
CA GLY A 77 -16.20 -1.47 -4.87
C GLY A 77 -15.47 -1.89 -3.60
N GLY A 78 -14.17 -2.18 -3.71
CA GLY A 78 -13.28 -2.45 -2.58
C GLY A 78 -12.70 -1.18 -1.96
N LYS A 79 -13.27 0.02 -2.20
CA LYS A 79 -12.65 1.30 -1.81
C LYS A 79 -12.30 1.36 -0.32
N VAL A 80 -13.25 1.04 0.55
CA VAL A 80 -13.06 1.13 2.00
C VAL A 80 -11.98 0.15 2.47
N VAL A 81 -12.08 -1.11 2.05
CA VAL A 81 -11.09 -2.16 2.36
C VAL A 81 -9.70 -1.74 1.90
N MET A 82 -9.58 -1.22 0.68
CA MET A 82 -8.29 -0.76 0.14
C MET A 82 -7.70 0.45 0.86
N GLN A 83 -8.54 1.37 1.30
CA GLN A 83 -8.08 2.53 2.06
C GLN A 83 -7.57 2.12 3.44
N ASN A 84 -8.31 1.25 4.14
CA ASN A 84 -7.90 0.76 5.45
C ASN A 84 -6.59 -0.04 5.35
N PHE A 85 -6.51 -0.98 4.41
CA PHE A 85 -5.29 -1.75 4.16
C PHE A 85 -4.09 -0.85 3.83
N ALA A 86 -4.28 0.14 2.94
CA ALA A 86 -3.20 1.07 2.60
C ALA A 86 -2.75 1.93 3.80
N LEU A 87 -3.67 2.30 4.69
CA LEU A 87 -3.36 3.03 5.92
C LEU A 87 -2.58 2.16 6.91
N GLU A 88 -3.01 0.92 7.13
CA GLU A 88 -2.30 -0.05 7.98
C GLU A 88 -0.86 -0.28 7.50
N CYS A 89 -0.68 -0.54 6.20
CA CYS A 89 0.66 -0.66 5.62
C CYS A 89 1.49 0.62 5.77
N ALA A 90 0.87 1.79 5.57
CA ALA A 90 1.57 3.06 5.74
C ALA A 90 1.98 3.28 7.20
N GLN A 91 1.14 2.95 8.17
CA GLN A 91 1.46 3.08 9.59
C GLN A 91 2.71 2.27 9.95
N ILE A 92 2.78 1.00 9.56
CA ILE A 92 3.95 0.14 9.83
C ILE A 92 5.24 0.75 9.26
N VAL A 93 5.19 1.25 8.02
CA VAL A 93 6.36 1.87 7.38
C VAL A 93 6.76 3.16 8.11
N LEU A 94 5.79 4.01 8.46
CA LEU A 94 6.04 5.30 9.09
C LEU A 94 6.50 5.17 10.54
N GLU A 95 5.98 4.19 11.29
CA GLU A 95 6.44 3.87 12.65
C GLU A 95 7.91 3.45 12.62
N GLY A 96 8.28 2.55 11.71
CA GLY A 96 9.68 2.17 11.52
C GLY A 96 10.56 3.37 11.18
N GLU A 97 10.12 4.27 10.28
CA GLU A 97 10.88 5.49 9.98
C GLU A 97 10.99 6.45 11.19
N LEU A 98 9.92 6.59 11.99
CA LEU A 98 9.93 7.42 13.20
C LEU A 98 10.89 6.90 14.27
N GLU A 99 11.01 5.58 14.44
CA GLU A 99 12.00 4.97 15.34
C GLU A 99 13.44 5.35 14.97
N HIS A 100 13.75 5.44 13.68
CA HIS A 100 15.07 5.88 13.22
C HIS A 100 15.32 7.37 13.50
N LEU A 101 14.26 8.19 13.43
CA LEU A 101 14.31 9.62 13.72
C LEU A 101 14.43 9.94 15.22
N GLU A 102 14.10 8.99 16.10
CA GLU A 102 14.24 9.15 17.54
C GLU A 102 15.61 9.69 17.94
N LYS A 103 16.67 9.17 17.31
CA LYS A 103 18.07 9.54 17.59
C LYS A 103 18.41 10.99 17.22
N ILE A 104 17.60 11.62 16.39
CA ILE A 104 17.78 13.02 15.97
C ILE A 104 16.93 13.95 16.83
N PHE A 105 15.72 13.52 17.20
CA PHE A 105 14.76 14.39 17.87
C PHE A 105 14.73 14.27 19.40
N LYS A 106 15.27 13.20 19.99
CA LYS A 106 15.39 13.11 21.44
C LYS A 106 16.65 13.82 21.93
N SER A 107 16.47 14.71 22.90
CA SER A 107 17.58 15.22 23.70
C SER A 107 18.23 14.09 24.49
N PRO A 108 19.55 14.13 24.74
CA PRO A 108 20.20 13.21 25.66
C PRO A 108 19.50 13.21 27.03
N PRO A 109 19.29 12.04 27.66
CA PRO A 109 18.63 11.98 28.96
C PRO A 109 19.45 12.72 30.02
N GLY A 110 18.81 13.66 30.71
CA GLY A 110 19.42 14.45 31.79
C GLY A 110 20.09 15.75 31.36
N GLU A 111 20.07 16.12 30.07
CA GLU A 111 20.52 17.43 29.60
C GLU A 111 19.33 18.34 29.31
N ASP A 112 19.16 19.39 30.12
CA ASP A 112 18.30 20.52 29.74
C ASP A 112 18.85 21.18 28.46
N LEU A 113 17.95 21.58 27.56
CA LEU A 113 18.28 22.25 26.30
C LEU A 113 19.05 23.56 26.59
N LYS A 114 20.37 23.50 26.58
CA LYS A 114 21.24 24.67 26.71
C LYS A 114 21.05 25.60 25.50
N GLU A 115 21.20 26.91 25.71
CA GLU A 115 21.07 27.95 24.67
C GLU A 115 22.00 27.70 23.45
N GLU A 116 23.18 27.13 23.71
CA GLU A 116 24.16 26.71 22.69
C GLU A 116 23.62 25.60 21.76
N HIS A 117 22.77 24.71 22.28
CA HIS A 117 22.12 23.67 21.48
C HIS A 117 21.01 24.25 20.59
N LEU A 118 20.33 25.32 21.00
CA LEU A 118 19.29 25.96 20.20
C LEU A 118 19.88 26.81 19.06
N THR A 119 21.03 27.45 19.31
CA THR A 119 21.72 28.30 18.31
C THR A 119 22.55 27.51 17.30
N SER A 120 22.89 26.24 17.59
CA SER A 120 23.63 25.35 16.67
C SER A 120 22.73 24.46 15.80
N ILE A 121 21.41 24.49 15.99
CA ILE A 121 20.48 23.72 15.14
C ILE A 121 20.48 24.28 13.72
N SER A 122 20.94 23.45 12.79
CA SER A 122 20.83 23.70 11.36
C SER A 122 19.61 22.99 10.80
N PHE A 123 18.57 23.75 10.48
CA PHE A 123 17.36 23.22 9.83
C PHE A 123 17.66 22.51 8.52
N SER A 124 18.65 22.99 7.74
CA SER A 124 19.05 22.33 6.49
C SER A 124 19.64 20.94 6.76
N LYS A 125 20.48 20.79 7.78
CA LYS A 125 21.03 19.50 8.21
C LYS A 125 19.93 18.56 8.69
N MET A 126 19.02 19.05 9.52
CA MET A 126 17.89 18.27 10.04
C MET A 126 16.97 17.79 8.90
N VAL A 127 16.64 18.65 7.93
CA VAL A 127 15.86 18.25 6.75
C VAL A 127 16.57 17.17 5.93
N MET A 128 17.88 17.26 5.75
CA MET A 128 18.64 16.21 5.07
C MET A 128 18.59 14.88 5.82
N GLN A 129 18.77 14.91 7.14
CA GLN A 129 18.70 13.70 7.97
C GLN A 129 17.29 13.07 7.98
N VAL A 130 16.24 13.89 8.01
CA VAL A 130 14.85 13.40 7.94
C VAL A 130 14.55 12.77 6.57
N LYS A 131 15.05 13.35 5.47
CA LYS A 131 14.90 12.76 4.13
C LYS A 131 15.61 11.43 3.99
N ASP A 132 16.73 11.25 4.68
CA ASP A 132 17.55 10.05 4.64
C ASP A 132 16.95 8.93 5.51
N LEU A 133 16.60 9.24 6.77
CA LEU A 133 16.10 8.25 7.73
C LEU A 133 14.59 8.00 7.63
N ALA A 134 13.82 8.95 7.11
CA ALA A 134 12.36 8.87 7.01
C ALA A 134 11.83 9.40 5.66
N PRO A 135 12.25 8.79 4.54
CA PRO A 135 11.91 9.28 3.20
C PRO A 135 10.41 9.25 2.91
N ASN A 136 9.66 8.26 3.40
CA ASN A 136 8.22 8.16 3.15
C ASN A 136 7.43 9.19 3.96
N LEU A 137 7.76 9.34 5.24
CA LEU A 137 7.17 10.36 6.12
C LEU A 137 7.41 11.76 5.55
N TRP A 138 8.66 12.07 5.19
CA TRP A 138 8.99 13.35 4.56
C TRP A 138 8.17 13.58 3.30
N ARG A 139 8.09 12.58 2.41
CA ARG A 139 7.33 12.69 1.16
C ARG A 139 5.85 12.95 1.39
N ILE A 140 5.24 12.33 2.40
CA ILE A 140 3.83 12.55 2.75
C ILE A 140 3.65 13.96 3.29
N LEU A 141 4.40 14.35 4.32
CA LEU A 141 4.30 15.67 4.94
C LEU A 141 4.53 16.79 3.93
N PHE A 142 5.56 16.65 3.09
CA PHE A 142 5.89 17.62 2.04
C PHE A 142 4.77 17.76 1.00
N ARG A 143 4.12 16.65 0.63
CA ARG A 143 2.98 16.68 -0.28
C ARG A 143 1.74 17.30 0.35
N LEU A 144 1.45 16.99 1.62
CA LEU A 144 0.30 17.54 2.33
C LEU A 144 0.43 19.04 2.57
N ALA A 145 1.61 19.50 3.00
CA ALA A 145 1.91 20.91 3.24
C ALA A 145 1.89 21.78 1.97
N ARG A 146 1.96 21.16 0.78
CA ARG A 146 1.89 21.81 -0.53
C ARG A 146 0.59 21.52 -1.29
N SER A 147 -0.39 20.91 -0.63
CA SER A 147 -1.69 20.70 -1.27
C SER A 147 -2.39 22.04 -1.50
N GLU A 148 -3.02 22.20 -2.66
CA GLU A 148 -3.65 23.44 -3.15
C GLU A 148 -4.71 24.03 -2.18
N SER A 149 -5.13 23.30 -1.16
CA SER A 149 -6.02 23.78 -0.09
C SER A 149 -5.33 24.64 0.99
N GLN A 150 -4.02 24.86 0.91
CA GLN A 150 -3.24 25.64 1.90
C GLN A 150 -2.48 26.84 1.30
N GLN A 151 -2.78 27.23 0.06
CA GLN A 151 -2.29 28.48 -0.56
C GLN A 151 -3.42 29.47 -0.80
#